data_AF-Q60CI2-F1
#
_entry.id   AF-Q60CI2-F1
#
_cell.length_a   1.000
_cell.length_b   1.000
_cell.length_c   1.000
_cell.angle_alpha   90.00
_cell.angle_beta   90.00
_cell.angle_gamma   90.00
#
_symmetry.space_group_name_H-M   'P 1'
#
loop_
_entity.id
_entity.type
_entity.pdbx_description
1 polymer ?
#
loop_
_entity_poly.entity_id
_entity_poly.type
_entity_poly.pdbx_seq_one_letter_code
_entity_poly.pdbx_strand_id
1 'polypeptide(L)' 'MERVGAEHLEDAIDIQILQKVLPKFHGTQGKLEEPLNRLNEFCETEGFARSAKKLQRMLKDLSEQGYCSFIA' A
#
# COMPACT_ATOMS: atom_id res chain seq x y z
N MET A 1 26.29 4.18 13.09
CA MET A 1 24.92 3.92 12.60
C MET A 1 24.49 2.61 13.21
N GLU A 2 23.69 2.66 14.27
CA GLU A 2 23.18 1.48 14.96
C GLU A 2 22.28 0.73 13.97
N ARG A 3 22.54 -0.57 13.75
CA ARG A 3 21.73 -1.39 12.87
C ARG A 3 20.44 -1.67 13.63
N VAL A 4 19.31 -1.22 13.09
CA VAL A 4 17.99 -1.62 13.56
C VAL A 4 17.97 -3.15 13.60
N GLY A 5 17.70 -3.71 14.78
CA GLY A 5 17.66 -5.16 15.00
C GLY A 5 16.60 -5.82 14.13
N ALA A 6 16.78 -7.12 13.84
CA ALA A 6 15.84 -7.88 13.01
C ALA A 6 14.40 -7.86 13.58
N GLU A 7 14.23 -7.55 14.87
CA GLU A 7 12.93 -7.39 15.54
C GLU A 7 12.01 -6.31 14.94
N HIS A 8 12.55 -5.34 14.19
CA HIS A 8 11.76 -4.27 13.57
C HIS A 8 11.73 -4.34 12.04
N LEU A 9 12.20 -5.45 11.46
CA LEU A 9 12.30 -5.57 10.01
C LEU A 9 10.93 -5.49 9.34
N GLU A 10 9.91 -6.15 9.89
CA GLU A 10 8.54 -6.14 9.37
C GLU A 10 7.92 -4.75 9.42
N ASP A 11 8.04 -4.06 10.56
CA ASP A 11 7.60 -2.66 10.71
C ASP A 11 8.32 -1.73 9.72
N ALA A 12 9.62 -1.91 9.54
CA ALA A 12 10.39 -1.13 8.59
C ALA A 12 9.89 -1.36 7.16
N ILE A 13 9.61 -2.62 6.77
CA ILE A 13 9.07 -2.98 5.46
C ILE A 13 7.69 -2.36 5.27
N ASP A 14 6.76 -2.51 6.22
CA ASP A 14 5.42 -1.90 6.13
C ASP A 14 5.51 -0.39 5.94
N ILE A 15 6.36 0.28 6.73
CA ILE A 15 6.62 1.72 6.58
C ILE A 15 7.21 2.05 5.20
N GLN A 16 8.13 1.23 4.67
CA GLN A 16 8.70 1.47 3.34
C GLN A 16 7.67 1.27 2.23
N ILE A 17 6.77 0.29 2.33
CA ILE A 17 5.68 0.10 1.37
C ILE A 17 4.79 1.35 1.38
N LEU A 18 4.34 1.76 2.55
CA LEU A 18 3.50 2.95 2.73
C LEU A 18 4.15 4.23 2.18
N GLN A 19 5.44 4.44 2.42
CA GLN A 19 6.12 5.71 2.11
C GLN A 19 6.77 5.76 0.72
N LYS A 20 7.12 4.61 0.13
CA LYS A 20 7.90 4.58 -1.13
C LYS A 20 7.20 3.84 -2.27
N VAL A 21 6.40 2.82 -1.95
CA VAL A 21 5.71 2.02 -2.95
C VAL A 21 4.34 2.63 -3.25
N LEU A 22 3.49 2.83 -2.24
CA LEU A 22 2.13 3.34 -2.45
C LEU A 22 2.07 4.70 -3.18
N PRO A 23 2.97 5.67 -2.92
CA PRO A 23 2.98 6.94 -3.66
C PRO A 23 3.22 6.83 -5.17
N LYS A 24 3.64 5.66 -5.67
CA LYS A 24 3.84 5.42 -7.10
C LYS A 24 2.55 5.01 -7.82
N PHE A 25 1.51 4.61 -7.08
CA PHE A 25 0.22 4.26 -7.65
C PHE A 25 -0.66 5.51 -7.80
N HIS A 26 -0.82 5.93 -9.04
CA HIS A 26 -1.75 7.00 -9.43
C HIS A 26 -2.31 6.69 -10.83
N GLY A 27 -3.62 6.87 -11.01
CA GLY A 27 -4.26 6.54 -12.28
C GLY A 27 -5.70 6.08 -12.16
N THR A 28 -6.22 5.66 -13.31
CA THR A 28 -7.60 5.21 -13.52
C THR A 28 -7.82 3.78 -13.06
N GLN A 29 -9.08 3.42 -12.79
CA GLN A 29 -9.48 2.08 -12.38
C GLN A 29 -8.92 0.97 -13.27
N GLY A 30 -9.08 1.05 -14.60
CA GLY A 30 -8.60 0.01 -15.52
C GLY A 30 -7.09 -0.26 -15.49
N LYS A 31 -6.28 0.64 -14.90
CA LYS A 31 -4.83 0.43 -14.70
C LYS A 31 -4.47 0.00 -13.29
N LEU A 32 -5.27 0.41 -12.31
CA LEU A 32 -4.90 0.31 -10.89
C LEU A 32 -5.65 -0.77 -10.12
N GLU A 33 -6.83 -1.20 -10.57
CA GLU A 33 -7.66 -2.13 -9.82
C GLU A 33 -6.94 -3.46 -9.54
N GLU A 34 -6.41 -4.11 -10.58
CA GLU A 34 -5.66 -5.35 -10.41
C GLU A 34 -4.40 -5.20 -9.54
N PRO A 35 -3.46 -4.28 -9.84
CA PRO A 35 -2.22 -4.22 -9.05
C PRO A 35 -2.44 -3.74 -7.61
N LEU A 36 -3.44 -2.89 -7.34
CA LEU A 36 -3.78 -2.50 -5.96
C LEU A 36 -4.39 -3.66 -5.17
N ASN A 37 -5.26 -4.47 -5.79
CA ASN A 37 -5.81 -5.66 -5.14
C ASN A 37 -4.72 -6.69 -4.81
N ARG A 38 -3.82 -6.98 -5.75
CA ARG A 38 -2.68 -7.89 -5.51
C ARG A 38 -1.77 -7.40 -4.40
N LEU A 39 -1.47 -6.10 -4.37
CA LEU A 39 -0.64 -5.53 -3.30
C LEU A 39 -1.37 -5.53 -1.95
N ASN A 40 -2.70 -5.36 -1.94
CA ASN A 40 -3.51 -5.46 -0.72
C ASN A 40 -3.48 -6.89 -0.15
N GLU A 41 -3.71 -7.90 -0.98
CA GLU A 41 -3.65 -9.31 -0.58
C GLU A 41 -2.27 -9.67 -0.01
N PHE A 42 -1.20 -9.21 -0.65
CA PHE A 42 0.16 -9.36 -0.13
C PHE A 42 0.32 -8.71 1.25
N CYS A 43 -0.10 -7.46 1.41
CA CYS A 43 0.03 -6.76 2.70
C CYS A 43 -0.82 -7.41 3.80
N GLU A 44 -2.00 -7.94 3.48
CA GLU A 44 -2.85 -8.64 4.45
C GLU A 44 -2.24 -9.98 4.87
N THR A 45 -1.65 -10.71 3.92
CA THR A 45 -0.99 -12.01 4.17
C THR A 45 0.25 -11.85 5.04
N GLU A 46 1.07 -10.84 4.78
CA GLU A 46 2.33 -10.59 5.51
C GLU A 46 2.14 -9.75 6.78
N GLY A 47 0.91 -9.34 7.12
CA GLY A 47 0.62 -8.57 8.33
C GLY A 47 1.05 -7.10 8.28
N PHE A 48 1.24 -6.51 7.09
CA PHE A 48 1.58 -5.10 6.89
C PHE A 48 0.36 -4.19 7.03
N ALA A 49 -0.12 -4.07 8.28
CA ALA A 49 -1.39 -3.46 8.63
C ALA A 49 -1.53 -1.99 8.19
N ARG A 50 -0.44 -1.20 8.20
CA ARG A 50 -0.50 0.23 7.83
C ARG A 50 -0.71 0.37 6.33
N SER A 51 0.03 -0.41 5.54
CA SER A 51 -0.08 -0.46 4.09
C SER A 51 -1.44 -1.01 3.65
N ALA A 52 -1.89 -2.13 4.23
CA ALA A 52 -3.21 -2.70 3.92
C ALA A 52 -4.34 -1.69 4.17
N LYS A 53 -4.33 -1.00 5.32
CA LYS A 53 -5.33 0.03 5.63
C LYS A 53 -5.37 1.17 4.61
N LYS A 54 -4.21 1.63 4.13
CA LYS A 54 -4.15 2.68 3.10
C LYS A 54 -4.57 2.14 1.73
N LEU A 55 -4.21 0.90 1.38
CA LEU A 55 -4.63 0.24 0.14
C LEU A 55 -6.15 0.07 0.09
N GLN A 56 -6.78 -0.39 1.16
CA GLN A 56 -8.25 -0.48 1.25
C GLN A 56 -8.91 0.88 1.02
N ARG A 57 -8.34 1.96 1.56
CA ARG A 57 -8.83 3.32 1.28
C ARG A 57 -8.66 3.69 -0.20
N MET A 58 -7.49 3.44 -0.76
CA MET A 58 -7.18 3.71 -2.17
C MET A 58 -8.11 2.93 -3.12
N LEU A 59 -8.38 1.66 -2.83
CA LEU A 59 -9.33 0.82 -3.57
C LEU A 59 -10.76 1.35 -3.48
N LYS A 60 -11.17 1.81 -2.30
CA LYS A 60 -12.47 2.47 -2.13
C LYS A 60 -12.57 3.71 -3.02
N ASP A 61 -11.59 4.62 -2.94
CA ASP A 61 -11.57 5.84 -3.75
C ASP A 61 -11.57 5.51 -5.26
N LEU A 62 -10.81 4.48 -5.67
CA LEU A 62 -10.80 3.98 -7.05
C LEU A 62 -12.18 3.49 -7.51
N SER A 63 -12.90 2.76 -6.66
CA SER A 63 -14.24 2.23 -6.97
C SER A 63 -15.32 3.31 -7.02
N GLU A 64 -15.21 4.35 -6.19
CA GLU A 64 -16.20 5.44 -6.10
C GLU A 64 -15.96 6.51 -7.17
N GLN A 65 -14.70 6.78 -7.53
CA GLN A 65 -14.32 7.92 -8.37
C GLN A 65 -13.72 7.51 -9.72
N GLY A 66 -13.39 6.23 -9.93
CA GLY A 66 -12.72 5.73 -11.14
C GLY A 66 -11.25 6.14 -11.26
N TYR A 67 -10.72 6.85 -10.27
CA TYR A 67 -9.33 7.32 -10.19
C TYR A 67 -8.84 7.23 -8.75
N CYS A 68 -7.57 6.90 -8.57
CA CYS A 68 -6.92 6.87 -7.27
C CYS A 68 -5.54 7.53 -7.34
N SER A 69 -5.17 8.17 -6.23
CA SER A 69 -3.80 8.58 -5.94
C SER A 69 -3.52 8.39 -4.45
N PHE A 70 -2.25 8.34 -4.07
CA PHE A 70 -1.89 8.19 -2.66
C PHE A 70 -2.38 9.33 -1.75
N ILE A 71 -2.49 10.56 -2.28
CA ILE A 71 -2.84 11.76 -1.51
C ILE A 71 -4.36 11.93 -1.35
N ALA A 72 -5.13 11.37 -2.29
CA ALA A 72 -6.59 11.46 -2.30
C ALA A 72 -7.24 10.72 -1.11
#